data_AF-A0A843HJ95-F1
#
_entry.id   AF-A0A843HJ95-F1
#
_cell.length_a   1.000
_cell.length_b   1.000
_cell.length_c   1.000
_cell.angle_alpha   90.00
_cell.angle_beta   90.00
_cell.angle_gamma   90.00
#
_symmetry.space_group_name_H-M   'P 1'
#
loop_
_entity.id
_entity.type
_entity.pdbx_description
1 polymer ?
#
loop_
_entity_poly.entity_id
_entity_poly.type
_entity_poly.pdbx_seq_one_letter_code
_entity_poly.pdbx_strand_id
1 'polypeptide(L)'
;MNDDTISRQAAIEVIEELKNRYFDRRVVLAKAQDAVNNLPSAERVGKWVKAKKGGEWWYACSICSSHIPKTLWGQDWHSAYCPNCGATMEGEDDAE
;
A
#
# COMPACT_ATOMS: atom_id res chain seq x y z
N MET A 1 14.81 -14.24 2.15
CA MET A 1 14.45 -13.03 1.39
C MET A 1 14.73 -11.87 2.32
N ASN A 2 15.66 -10.99 1.96
CA ASN A 2 15.96 -9.83 2.78
C ASN A 2 14.83 -8.83 2.52
N ASP A 3 14.03 -8.55 3.55
CA ASP A 3 13.00 -7.52 3.55
C ASP A 3 13.66 -6.16 3.30
N ASP A 4 13.73 -5.75 2.04
CA ASP A 4 14.12 -4.39 1.62
C ASP A 4 13.02 -3.34 1.92
N THR A 5 12.05 -3.69 2.77
CA THR A 5 11.10 -2.77 3.37
C THR A 5 11.79 -2.13 4.56
N ILE A 6 12.32 -0.90 4.38
CA ILE A 6 12.69 -0.04 5.51
C ILE A 6 11.48 0.02 6.44
N SER A 7 11.56 -0.68 7.57
CA SER A 7 10.50 -0.71 8.56
C SER A 7 10.23 0.72 9.02
N ARG A 8 8.97 1.12 9.09
CA ARG A 8 8.56 2.43 9.62
C ARG A 8 9.23 2.72 10.97
N GLN A 9 9.41 1.67 11.78
CA GLN A 9 10.11 1.75 13.07
C GLN A 9 11.58 2.17 12.90
N ALA A 10 12.31 1.57 11.97
CA ALA A 10 13.70 1.93 11.68
C ALA A 10 13.82 3.37 11.17
N ALA A 11 12.87 3.84 10.36
CA ALA A 11 12.84 5.23 9.90
C ALA A 11 12.58 6.23 11.04
N ILE A 12 11.70 5.88 11.99
CA ILE A 12 11.42 6.70 13.18
C ILE A 12 12.69 6.82 14.05
N GLU A 13 13.38 5.70 14.30
CA GLU A 13 14.60 5.68 15.13
C GLU A 13 15.71 6.58 14.57
N VAL A 14 15.92 6.56 13.25
CA VAL A 14 16.90 7.44 12.59
C VAL A 14 16.51 8.91 12.72
N ILE A 15 15.22 9.24 12.59
CA ILE A 15 14.76 10.64 12.73
C ILE A 15 14.96 11.13 14.17
N GLU A 16 14.71 10.28 15.17
CA GLU A 16 14.97 10.62 16.58
C GLU A 16 16.45 10.84 16.87
N GLU A 17 17.34 9.99 16.34
CA GLU A 17 18.79 10.18 16.47
C GLU A 17 19.22 11.52 15.86
N LEU A 18 18.72 11.85 14.65
CA LEU A 18 19.04 13.11 13.98
C LEU A 18 18.51 14.32 14.74
N LYS A 19 17.34 14.24 15.38
CA LYS A 19 16.79 15.33 16.22
C LYS A 19 17.65 15.61 17.44
N ASN A 20 18.26 14.55 17.99
CA ASN A 20 19.16 14.65 19.14
C ASN A 20 20.55 15.18 18.75
N ARG A 21 21.03 14.84 17.55
CA ARG A 21 22.35 15.28 17.04
C ARG A 21 22.34 16.68 16.43
N TYR A 22 21.26 17.10 15.77
CA TYR A 22 21.15 18.38 15.05
C TYR A 22 19.99 19.23 15.58
N PHE A 23 20.28 20.04 16.61
CA PHE A 23 19.31 20.92 17.25
C PHE A 23 18.71 21.96 16.30
N ASP A 24 19.52 22.49 15.37
CA ASP A 24 19.16 23.50 14.38
C ASP A 24 18.17 22.99 13.32
N ARG A 25 18.07 21.67 13.12
CA ARG A 25 17.22 21.04 12.10
C ARG A 25 15.91 20.48 12.63
N ARG A 26 15.56 20.76 13.90
CA ARG A 26 14.35 20.23 14.56
C ARG A 26 13.05 20.45 13.77
N VAL A 27 12.89 21.60 13.10
CA VAL A 27 11.69 21.89 12.30
C VAL A 27 11.60 21.00 11.06
N VAL A 28 12.73 20.78 10.37
CA VAL A 28 12.78 19.91 9.18
C VAL A 28 12.59 18.45 9.58
N LEU A 29 13.19 18.03 10.69
CA LEU A 29 13.09 16.66 11.21
C LEU A 29 11.72 16.37 11.82
N ALA A 30 11.01 17.38 12.35
CA ALA A 30 9.60 17.24 12.75
C ALA A 30 8.70 16.98 11.54
N LYS A 31 8.91 17.68 10.42
CA LYS A 31 8.20 17.40 9.17
C LYS A 31 8.51 16.02 8.60
N ALA A 32 9.77 15.57 8.69
CA ALA A 32 10.15 14.23 8.31
C ALA A 32 9.47 13.16 9.18
N GLN A 33 9.39 13.41 10.50
CA GLN A 33 8.66 12.54 11.43
C GLN A 33 7.18 12.45 11.05
N ASP A 34 6.52 13.58 10.79
CA ASP A 34 5.11 13.59 10.41
C ASP A 34 4.89 12.87 9.07
N ALA A 35 5.82 13.02 8.11
CA ALA A 35 5.76 12.28 6.85
C ALA A 35 5.86 10.77 7.09
N VAL A 36 6.80 10.31 7.93
CA VAL A 36 6.97 8.88 8.27
C VAL A 36 5.80 8.35 9.11
N ASN A 37 5.25 9.17 10.00
CA ASN A 37 4.07 8.83 10.79
C ASN A 37 2.80 8.78 9.92
N ASN A 38 2.73 9.54 8.83
CA ASN A 38 1.62 9.49 7.88
C ASN A 38 1.90 8.60 6.66
N LEU A 39 3.05 7.93 6.60
CA LEU A 39 3.24 6.85 5.65
C LEU A 39 2.15 5.82 5.93
N PRO A 40 1.46 5.30 4.90
CA PRO A 40 0.48 4.25 5.07
C PRO A 40 1.19 3.02 5.64
N SER A 41 1.20 2.91 6.96
CA SER A 41 1.69 1.75 7.70
C SER A 41 0.53 0.80 7.86
N ALA A 42 0.34 0.01 6.84
CA ALA A 42 -0.30 -1.27 6.94
C ALA A 42 0.16 -1.98 5.69
N GLU A 43 0.75 -3.16 5.86
CA GLU A 43 0.59 -4.23 4.89
C GLU A 43 -0.93 -4.41 4.73
N ARG A 44 -1.53 -3.62 3.84
CA ARG A 44 -2.96 -3.72 3.57
C ARG A 44 -3.07 -4.97 2.73
N VAL A 45 -3.27 -6.11 3.39
CA VAL A 45 -3.49 -7.37 2.70
C VAL A 45 -4.94 -7.39 2.24
N GLY A 46 -5.12 -7.28 0.93
CA GLY A 46 -6.38 -7.41 0.23
C GLY A 46 -6.43 -8.71 -0.57
N LYS A 47 -7.56 -8.89 -1.24
CA LYS A 47 -7.78 -9.99 -2.20
C LYS A 47 -8.63 -9.49 -3.36
N TRP A 48 -8.42 -10.07 -4.53
CA TRP A 48 -9.26 -9.78 -5.69
C TRP A 48 -10.57 -10.55 -5.52
N VAL A 49 -11.67 -9.81 -5.42
CA VAL A 49 -13.01 -10.38 -5.21
C VAL A 49 -13.85 -10.19 -6.46
N LYS A 50 -14.62 -11.21 -6.83
CA LYS A 50 -15.63 -11.08 -7.89
C LYS A 50 -16.73 -10.10 -7.45
N ALA A 51 -16.98 -9.11 -8.30
CA ALA A 51 -18.01 -8.10 -8.14
C ALA A 51 -18.85 -8.00 -9.42
N LYS A 52 -20.15 -7.76 -9.28
CA LYS A 52 -21.04 -7.46 -10.41
C LYS A 52 -21.13 -5.95 -10.61
N LYS A 53 -20.87 -5.49 -11.84
CA LYS A 53 -21.13 -4.11 -12.24
C LYS A 53 -21.80 -4.12 -13.61
N GLY A 54 -23.03 -3.60 -13.68
CA GLY A 54 -23.76 -3.48 -14.93
C GLY A 54 -24.12 -4.82 -15.60
N GLY A 55 -24.24 -5.91 -14.83
CA GLY A 55 -24.53 -7.25 -15.37
C GLY A 55 -23.29 -8.05 -15.79
N GLU A 56 -22.12 -7.42 -15.85
CA GLU A 56 -20.84 -8.07 -16.10
C GLU A 56 -20.09 -8.35 -14.79
N TRP A 57 -19.30 -9.43 -14.80
CA TRP A 57 -18.42 -9.80 -13.70
C TRP A 57 -17.06 -9.11 -13.83
N TRP A 58 -16.58 -8.56 -12.73
CA TRP A 58 -15.29 -7.87 -12.62
C TRP A 58 -14.58 -8.33 -11.34
N TYR A 59 -13.25 -8.27 -11.31
CA TYR A 59 -12.51 -8.36 -10.06
C TYR A 59 -12.33 -6.96 -9.47
N ALA A 60 -12.55 -6.83 -8.16
CA ALA A 60 -12.36 -5.60 -7.42
C ALA A 60 -11.46 -5.83 -6.21
N CYS A 61 -10.73 -4.80 -5.80
CA CYS A 61 -9.93 -4.84 -4.58
C CYS A 61 -10.85 -4.86 -3.34
N SER A 62 -10.68 -5.84 -2.45
CA SER A 62 -11.46 -5.93 -1.21
C SER A 62 -11.31 -4.72 -0.26
N ILE A 63 -10.24 -3.93 -0.40
CA ILE A 63 -9.95 -2.79 0.50
C ILE A 63 -10.59 -1.49 0.01
N CYS A 64 -10.47 -1.18 -1.28
CA CYS A 64 -10.91 0.11 -1.83
C CYS A 64 -12.00 -0.01 -2.91
N SER A 65 -12.46 -1.23 -3.21
CA SER A 65 -13.46 -1.54 -4.25
C SER A 65 -13.09 -1.05 -5.66
N SER A 66 -11.82 -0.67 -5.89
CA SER A 66 -11.35 -0.33 -7.23
C SER A 66 -11.32 -1.56 -8.11
N HIS A 67 -11.76 -1.42 -9.36
CA HIS A 67 -11.78 -2.51 -10.33
C HIS A 67 -10.37 -2.81 -10.81
N ILE A 68 -10.14 -4.07 -11.14
CA ILE A 68 -8.91 -4.49 -11.80
C ILE A 68 -8.79 -3.80 -13.17
N PRO A 69 -7.63 -3.23 -13.51
CA PRO A 69 -7.41 -2.71 -14.85
C PRO A 69 -7.44 -3.84 -15.87
N LYS A 70 -7.89 -3.55 -17.09
CA LYS A 70 -7.75 -4.45 -18.24
C LYS A 70 -6.49 -4.12 -19.03
N THR A 71 -5.85 -5.15 -19.58
CA THR A 71 -4.77 -4.96 -20.55
C THR A 71 -5.32 -4.40 -21.87
N LEU A 72 -4.42 -3.98 -22.77
CA LEU A 72 -4.78 -3.56 -24.12
C LEU A 72 -5.56 -4.63 -24.92
N TRP A 73 -5.50 -5.88 -24.49
CA TRP A 73 -6.19 -7.02 -25.09
C TRP A 73 -7.47 -7.43 -24.35
N GLY A 74 -7.91 -6.63 -23.37
CA GLY A 74 -9.15 -6.88 -22.63
C GLY A 74 -9.06 -7.97 -21.56
N GLN A 75 -7.86 -8.43 -21.21
CA GLN A 75 -7.62 -9.41 -20.13
C GLN A 75 -7.49 -8.70 -18.79
N ASP A 76 -7.91 -9.34 -17.71
CA ASP A 76 -7.76 -8.79 -16.35
C ASP A 76 -6.28 -8.76 -15.95
N TRP A 77 -5.81 -7.63 -15.43
CA TRP A 77 -4.42 -7.46 -15.01
C TRP A 77 -4.25 -7.74 -13.52
N HIS A 78 -3.99 -9.02 -13.20
CA HIS A 78 -3.75 -9.48 -11.84
C HIS A 78 -2.33 -9.09 -11.39
N SER A 79 -2.28 -8.08 -10.54
CA SER A 79 -1.06 -7.62 -9.86
C SER A 79 -1.07 -8.11 -8.42
N ALA A 80 0.12 -8.38 -7.88
CA ALA A 80 0.35 -8.61 -6.45
C ALA A 80 0.02 -7.38 -5.59
N TYR A 81 -0.27 -6.23 -6.21
CA TYR A 81 -0.64 -4.99 -5.54
C TYR A 81 -1.84 -4.31 -6.20
N CYS A 82 -2.73 -3.74 -5.40
CA CYS A 82 -3.80 -2.88 -5.88
C CYS A 82 -3.22 -1.51 -6.30
N PRO A 83 -3.40 -1.08 -7.56
CA PRO A 83 -2.85 0.18 -8.06
C PRO A 83 -3.50 1.43 -7.44
N ASN A 84 -4.70 1.31 -6.86
CA ASN A 84 -5.43 2.44 -6.29
C ASN A 84 -5.09 2.71 -4.82
N CYS A 85 -4.88 1.65 -4.01
CA CYS A 85 -4.70 1.79 -2.56
C CYS A 85 -3.39 1.19 -2.03
N GLY A 86 -2.57 0.59 -2.90
CA GLY A 86 -1.28 0.00 -2.55
C GLY A 86 -1.37 -1.29 -1.72
N ALA A 87 -2.56 -1.88 -1.61
CA ALA A 87 -2.77 -3.13 -0.87
C ALA A 87 -2.07 -4.31 -1.56
N THR A 88 -1.33 -5.12 -0.82
CA THR A 88 -0.81 -6.41 -1.30
C THR A 88 -1.98 -7.37 -1.48
N MET A 89 -2.04 -8.10 -2.60
CA MET A 89 -3.17 -8.97 -2.95
C MET A 89 -2.77 -10.43 -2.77
N GLU A 90 -3.21 -11.06 -1.68
CA GLU A 90 -2.89 -12.45 -1.34
C GLU A 90 -3.93 -13.43 -1.93
N GLY A 91 -4.01 -13.45 -3.25
CA GLY A 91 -4.86 -14.38 -4.00
C GLY A 91 -6.21 -13.82 -4.46
N GLU A 92 -7.03 -14.74 -4.95
CA GLU A 92 -8.37 -14.50 -5.49
C GLU A 92 -9.38 -15.25 -4.63
N ASP A 93 -10.47 -14.58 -4.26
CA ASP A 93 -11.61 -15.26 -3.66
C ASP A 93 -12.60 -15.59 -4.76
N ASP A 94 -12.53 -16.84 -5.23
CA ASP A 94 -13.62 -17.44 -5.97
C ASP A 94 -14.73 -17.74 -4.97
N ALA A 95 -15.73 -16.85 -4.89
CA ALA A 95 -16.94 -17.15 -4.17
C ALA A 95 -17.57 -18.41 -4.77
N GLU A 96 -17.43 -19.54 -4.06
CA GLU A 96 -18.20 -20.78 -4.24
C GLU A 96 -19.70 -20.55 -4.02
#